data_AF-A0A4V3FIP8-F1
#
_entry.id   AF-A0A4V3FIP8-F1
#
_cell.length_a   1.000
_cell.length_b   1.000
_cell.length_c   1.000
_cell.angle_alpha   90.00
_cell.angle_beta   90.00
_cell.angle_gamma   90.00
#
_symmetry.space_group_name_H-M   'P 1'
#
loop_
_entity.id
_entity.type
_entity.pdbx_description
1 polymer ?
#
loop_
_entity_poly.entity_id
_entity_poly.type
_entity_poly.pdbx_seq_one_letter_code
_entity_poly.pdbx_strand_id
1 'polypeptide(L)'
;MAGGRSRLAKSMVKYGVRYGPMAFEAVKHGREPAQQALQAALAKRSARKKALEHALTVRDGSLLKVIKEGQAVFFVFSGDAIVTTYPPVPQSSYPELLRHADLDRRESAAELAARRPKLADRLPRVPGRARKG
;
A
#
# COMPACT_ATOMS: atom_id res chain seq x y z
N MET A 1 39.76 -9.81 -25.61
CA MET A 1 38.70 -9.13 -26.39
C MET A 1 37.76 -8.39 -25.44
N ALA A 2 37.74 -7.06 -25.45
CA ALA A 2 36.84 -6.24 -24.63
C ALA A 2 36.39 -5.01 -25.43
N GLY A 3 35.15 -5.00 -25.92
CA GLY A 3 34.68 -3.97 -26.88
C GLY A 3 33.17 -3.71 -26.88
N GLY A 4 32.46 -3.93 -25.77
CA GLY A 4 30.99 -3.90 -25.73
C GLY A 4 30.30 -2.76 -24.96
N ARG A 5 31.03 -1.92 -24.20
CA ARG A 5 30.40 -1.01 -23.21
C ARG A 5 30.32 0.47 -23.62
N SER A 6 30.98 0.91 -24.70
CA SER A 6 31.09 2.35 -25.02
C SER A 6 29.97 2.91 -25.91
N ARG A 7 29.20 2.06 -26.61
CA ARG A 7 28.11 2.51 -27.52
C ARG A 7 26.78 2.80 -26.81
N LEU A 8 26.52 2.14 -25.68
CA LEU A 8 25.29 2.35 -24.90
C LEU A 8 25.32 3.67 -24.11
N ALA A 9 26.48 4.04 -23.55
CA ALA A 9 26.62 5.28 -22.79
C ALA A 9 26.45 6.56 -23.65
N LYS A 10 26.89 6.53 -24.92
CA LYS A 10 26.80 7.70 -25.82
C LYS A 10 25.38 7.99 -26.33
N SER A 11 24.47 7.01 -26.31
CA SER A 11 23.10 7.19 -26.82
C SER A 11 22.14 7.81 -25.81
N MET A 12 22.38 7.64 -24.51
CA MET A 12 21.56 8.25 -23.44
C MET A 12 21.82 9.75 -23.27
N VAL A 13 23.05 10.21 -23.51
CA VAL A 13 23.40 11.64 -23.40
C VAL A 13 22.74 12.46 -24.51
N LYS A 14 22.65 11.92 -25.74
CA LYS A 14 22.13 12.69 -26.89
C LYS A 14 20.62 12.93 -26.83
N TYR A 15 19.87 12.10 -26.08
CA TYR A 15 18.42 12.25 -25.89
C TYR A 15 18.04 13.14 -24.69
N GLY A 16 18.93 13.33 -23.71
CA GLY A 16 18.65 14.14 -22.51
C GLY A 16 18.68 15.66 -22.74
N VAL A 17 19.40 16.15 -23.76
CA VAL A 17 19.61 17.59 -23.98
C VAL A 17 18.46 18.25 -24.73
N ARG A 18 17.75 17.51 -25.60
CA ARG A 18 16.72 18.09 -26.47
C ARG A 18 15.33 18.22 -25.82
N TYR A 19 15.09 17.55 -24.70
CA TYR A 19 13.82 17.60 -23.94
C TYR A 19 14.00 17.93 -22.44
N GLY A 20 15.19 18.35 -22.02
CA GLY A 20 15.48 18.68 -20.62
C GLY A 20 14.74 19.91 -20.08
N PRO A 21 14.70 21.07 -20.79
CA PRO A 21 14.21 22.32 -20.19
C PRO A 21 12.68 22.37 -20.03
N MET A 22 11.91 21.98 -21.05
CA MET A 22 10.44 22.08 -21.05
C MET A 22 9.76 21.08 -20.10
N ALA A 23 10.36 19.92 -19.85
CA ALA A 23 9.86 18.96 -18.87
C ALA A 23 10.12 19.40 -17.42
N PHE A 24 11.16 20.21 -17.20
CA PHE A 24 11.56 20.61 -15.85
C PHE A 24 10.59 21.61 -15.22
N GLU A 25 9.99 22.49 -16.03
CA GLU A 25 9.05 23.51 -15.55
C GLU A 25 7.65 22.92 -15.30
N ALA A 26 7.18 21.99 -16.14
CA ALA A 26 5.94 21.25 -15.90
C ALA A 26 6.04 20.32 -14.67
N VAL A 27 7.20 19.72 -14.42
CA VAL A 27 7.46 18.89 -13.23
C VAL A 27 7.59 19.73 -11.95
N LYS A 28 8.06 20.97 -12.04
CA LYS A 28 8.15 21.87 -10.87
C LYS A 28 6.78 22.32 -10.37
N HIS A 29 5.83 22.62 -11.27
CA HIS A 29 4.46 22.98 -10.88
C HIS A 29 3.53 21.77 -10.62
N GLY A 30 3.79 20.60 -11.20
CA GLY A 30 3.01 19.38 -10.98
C GLY A 30 3.45 18.52 -9.78
N ARG A 31 4.48 18.93 -9.04
CA ARG A 31 5.07 18.17 -7.93
C ARG A 31 4.16 18.09 -6.71
N GLU A 32 3.45 19.16 -6.40
CA GLU A 32 2.54 19.22 -5.25
C GLU A 32 1.35 18.25 -5.38
N PRO A 33 0.57 18.22 -6.48
CA PRO A 33 -0.55 17.28 -6.60
C PRO A 33 -0.09 15.82 -6.70
N ALA A 34 1.02 15.53 -7.37
CA ALA A 34 1.56 14.18 -7.45
C ALA A 34 2.06 13.66 -6.08
N GLN A 35 2.68 14.54 -5.28
CA GLN A 35 3.08 14.20 -3.91
C GLN A 35 1.88 14.02 -2.98
N GLN A 36 0.83 14.83 -3.10
CA GLN A 36 -0.40 14.67 -2.32
C GLN A 36 -1.11 13.35 -2.64
N ALA A 37 -1.21 12.98 -3.92
CA ALA A 37 -1.78 11.69 -4.33
C ALA A 37 -0.95 10.51 -3.81
N LEU A 38 0.37 10.62 -3.86
CA LEU A 38 1.28 9.61 -3.31
C LEU A 38 1.15 9.49 -1.79
N GLN A 39 1.10 10.60 -1.07
CA GLN A 39 0.91 10.63 0.38
C GLN A 39 -0.46 10.05 0.77
N ALA A 40 -1.52 10.39 0.05
CA ALA A 40 -2.85 9.82 0.27
C ALA A 40 -2.87 8.30 0.02
N ALA A 41 -2.18 7.82 -1.02
CA ALA A 41 -2.06 6.38 -1.29
C ALA A 41 -1.25 5.65 -0.20
N LEU A 42 -0.16 6.26 0.30
CA LEU A 42 0.64 5.73 1.41
C LEU A 42 -0.16 5.71 2.72
N ALA A 43 -0.92 6.76 3.01
CA ALA A 43 -1.82 6.83 4.16
C ALA A 43 -2.91 5.75 4.10
N LYS A 44 -3.49 5.49 2.92
CA LYS A 44 -4.47 4.39 2.73
C LYS A 44 -3.84 3.02 2.99
N ARG A 45 -2.60 2.79 2.52
CA ARG A 45 -1.87 1.54 2.77
C ARG A 45 -1.50 1.35 4.24
N SER A 46 -1.09 2.42 4.92
CA SER A 46 -0.73 2.36 6.34
C SER A 46 -1.96 2.16 7.21
N ALA A 47 -3.10 2.78 6.87
CA ALA A 47 -4.38 2.59 7.58
C ALA A 47 -4.82 1.13 7.58
N ARG A 48 -4.82 0.46 6.41
CA ARG A 48 -5.16 -0.97 6.33
C ARG A 48 -4.21 -1.85 7.16
N LYS A 49 -2.91 -1.57 7.09
CA LYS A 49 -1.89 -2.34 7.83
C LYS A 49 -2.12 -2.20 9.34
N LYS A 50 -2.30 -0.98 9.83
CA LYS A 50 -2.58 -0.70 11.25
C LYS A 50 -3.88 -1.33 11.72
N ALA A 51 -4.92 -1.26 10.90
CA ALA A 51 -6.20 -1.90 11.20
C ALA A 51 -6.04 -3.41 11.36
N LEU A 52 -5.31 -4.06 10.44
CA LEU A 52 -5.04 -5.50 10.52
C LEU A 52 -4.19 -5.87 11.73
N GLU A 53 -3.12 -5.11 12.01
CA GLU A 53 -2.28 -5.34 13.18
C GLU A 53 -3.09 -5.24 14.48
N HIS A 54 -3.99 -4.26 14.60
CA HIS A 54 -4.87 -4.12 15.76
C HIS A 54 -5.95 -5.20 15.81
N ALA A 55 -6.55 -5.56 14.66
CA ALA A 55 -7.53 -6.64 14.59
C ALA A 55 -6.93 -7.99 15.00
N LEU A 56 -5.63 -8.20 14.82
CA LEU A 56 -4.93 -9.41 15.28
C LEU A 56 -4.69 -9.45 16.79
N THR A 57 -4.73 -8.32 17.49
CA THR A 57 -4.53 -8.27 18.95
C THR A 57 -5.83 -8.35 19.75
N VAL A 58 -6.99 -8.18 19.09
CA VAL A 58 -8.31 -8.29 19.73
C VAL A 58 -8.88 -9.71 19.57
N ARG A 59 -9.72 -10.11 20.52
CA ARG A 59 -10.39 -11.42 20.48
C ARG A 59 -11.43 -11.44 19.37
N ASP A 60 -11.47 -12.54 18.61
CA ASP A 60 -12.41 -12.73 17.48
C ASP A 60 -12.39 -11.53 16.52
N GLY A 61 -11.18 -11.07 16.21
CA GLY A 61 -10.93 -9.84 15.47
C GLY A 61 -11.29 -9.92 14.00
N SER A 62 -12.05 -8.94 13.53
CA SER A 62 -12.44 -8.81 12.12
C SER A 62 -12.38 -7.36 11.62
N LEU A 63 -12.35 -7.21 10.30
CA LEU A 63 -12.20 -5.94 9.61
C LEU A 63 -13.34 -5.71 8.63
N LEU A 64 -13.90 -4.50 8.62
CA LEU A 64 -14.80 -4.04 7.57
C LEU A 64 -14.20 -2.81 6.89
N LYS A 65 -14.05 -2.86 5.57
CA LYS A 65 -13.66 -1.71 4.77
C LYS A 65 -14.91 -1.00 4.26
N VAL A 66 -15.11 0.24 4.72
CA VAL A 66 -16.14 1.15 4.22
C VAL A 66 -15.47 2.24 3.39
N ILE A 67 -16.07 2.59 2.25
CA ILE A 67 -15.61 3.72 1.43
C ILE A 67 -16.68 4.80 1.45
N LYS A 68 -16.33 5.98 1.93
CA LYS A 68 -17.17 7.19 1.91
C LYS A 68 -16.36 8.31 1.27
N GLU A 69 -16.94 8.98 0.27
CA GLU A 69 -16.31 10.15 -0.37
C GLU A 69 -14.88 9.90 -0.87
N GLY A 70 -14.60 8.68 -1.35
CA GLY A 70 -13.27 8.29 -1.84
C GLY A 70 -12.23 7.99 -0.75
N GLN A 71 -12.59 8.09 0.52
CA GLN A 71 -11.80 7.69 1.68
C GLN A 71 -12.18 6.29 2.15
N ALA A 72 -11.18 5.43 2.32
CA ALA A 72 -11.37 4.10 2.90
C ALA A 72 -11.19 4.18 4.42
N VAL A 73 -12.24 3.81 5.16
CA VAL A 73 -12.23 3.66 6.61
C VAL A 73 -12.31 2.17 6.93
N PHE A 74 -11.34 1.67 7.69
CA PHE A 74 -11.27 0.30 8.14
C PHE A 74 -11.78 0.22 9.57
N PHE A 75 -12.95 -0.36 9.77
CA PHE A 75 -13.49 -0.65 11.09
C PHE A 75 -12.89 -1.95 11.62
N VAL A 76 -12.39 -1.91 12.85
CA VAL A 76 -11.89 -3.07 13.59
C VAL A 76 -12.98 -3.50 14.57
N PHE A 77 -13.33 -4.77 14.53
CA PHE A 77 -14.31 -5.38 15.41
C PHE A 77 -13.67 -6.40 16.34
N SER A 78 -14.30 -6.60 17.50
CA SER A 78 -14.11 -7.74 18.40
C SER A 78 -15.48 -8.42 18.53
N GLY A 79 -15.68 -9.55 17.83
CA GLY A 79 -17.02 -10.10 17.64
C GLY A 79 -17.92 -9.07 16.94
N ASP A 80 -18.99 -8.62 17.61
CA ASP A 80 -19.93 -7.62 17.08
C ASP A 80 -19.69 -6.18 17.55
N ALA A 81 -18.76 -5.97 18.48
CA ALA A 81 -18.42 -4.65 18.97
C ALA A 81 -17.38 -3.97 18.08
N ILE A 82 -17.62 -2.70 17.73
CA ILE A 82 -16.61 -1.86 17.07
C ILE A 82 -15.59 -1.41 18.12
N VAL A 83 -14.33 -1.75 17.91
CA VAL A 83 -13.22 -1.36 18.78
C VAL A 83 -12.64 -0.02 18.35
N THR A 84 -12.35 0.14 17.06
CA THR A 84 -11.77 1.37 16.52
C THR A 84 -11.88 1.46 14.99
N THR A 85 -11.40 2.56 14.42
CA THR A 85 -11.35 2.81 12.98
C THR A 85 -9.97 3.31 12.56
N TYR A 86 -9.58 2.96 11.33
CA TYR A 86 -8.38 3.49 10.68
C TYR A 86 -8.70 4.01 9.28
N PRO A 87 -8.42 5.29 8.97
CA PRO A 87 -8.00 6.33 9.91
C PRO A 87 -9.07 6.57 11.01
N PRO A 88 -8.69 7.12 12.17
CA PRO A 88 -9.64 7.42 13.24
C PRO A 88 -10.72 8.39 12.74
N VAL A 89 -11.99 8.03 12.97
CA VAL A 89 -13.14 8.93 12.73
C VAL A 89 -14.00 9.03 13.99
N PRO A 90 -14.74 10.14 14.18
CA PRO A 90 -15.60 10.33 15.35
C PRO A 90 -16.67 9.23 15.46
N GLN A 91 -16.96 8.75 16.67
CA GLN A 91 -17.98 7.71 16.87
C GLN A 91 -19.38 8.16 16.41
N SER A 92 -19.67 9.46 16.48
CA SER A 92 -20.94 10.04 16.00
C SER A 92 -21.18 9.82 14.51
N SER A 93 -20.13 9.59 13.70
CA SER A 93 -20.28 9.31 12.26
C SER A 93 -20.49 7.83 11.93
N TYR A 94 -20.37 6.92 12.89
CA TYR A 94 -20.47 5.48 12.64
C TYR A 94 -21.82 5.06 12.05
N PRO A 95 -22.97 5.55 12.55
CA PRO A 95 -24.27 5.19 11.97
C PRO A 95 -24.41 5.60 10.50
N GLU A 96 -23.82 6.74 10.12
CA GLU A 96 -23.84 7.20 8.73
C GLU A 96 -22.93 6.35 7.84
N LEU A 97 -21.71 6.06 8.32
CA LEU A 97 -20.73 5.25 7.59
C LEU A 97 -21.21 3.81 7.40
N LEU A 98 -21.91 3.24 8.39
CA LEU A 98 -22.38 1.86 8.37
C LEU A 98 -23.79 1.69 7.79
N ARG A 99 -24.53 2.78 7.54
CA ARG A 99 -25.93 2.76 7.06
C ARG A 99 -26.16 1.84 5.85
N HIS A 100 -25.18 1.79 4.95
CA HIS A 100 -25.23 1.01 3.71
C HIS A 100 -24.14 -0.07 3.65
N ALA A 101 -23.43 -0.28 4.76
CA ALA A 101 -22.40 -1.29 4.85
C ALA A 101 -23.02 -2.62 5.25
N ASP A 102 -22.67 -3.66 4.51
CA ASP A 102 -23.01 -5.04 4.85
C ASP A 102 -22.01 -5.55 5.90
N LEU A 103 -22.49 -5.79 7.13
CA LEU A 103 -21.64 -6.23 8.25
C LEU A 103 -21.19 -7.69 8.11
N ASP A 104 -21.85 -8.50 7.27
CA ASP A 104 -21.47 -9.90 7.07
C ASP A 104 -20.25 -10.01 6.15
N ARG A 105 -19.89 -8.93 5.44
CA ARG A 105 -18.66 -8.84 4.65
C ARG A 105 -17.41 -8.53 5.48
N ARG A 106 -17.51 -8.64 6.80
CA ARG A 106 -16.34 -8.56 7.69
C ARG A 106 -15.36 -9.68 7.35
N GLU A 107 -14.11 -9.32 7.19
CA GLU A 107 -13.03 -10.28 6.96
C GLU A 107 -12.33 -10.59 8.28
N SER A 108 -12.17 -11.88 8.59
CA SER A 108 -11.38 -12.34 9.74
C SER A 108 -9.93 -11.85 9.64
N ALA A 109 -9.42 -11.27 10.73
CA ALA A 109 -8.04 -10.79 10.78
C ALA A 109 -7.04 -11.93 10.58
N ALA A 110 -7.32 -13.11 11.14
CA ALA A 110 -6.49 -14.29 11.02
C ALA A 110 -6.42 -14.79 9.56
N GLU A 111 -7.56 -14.83 8.86
CA GLU A 111 -7.61 -15.21 7.45
C GLU A 111 -6.89 -14.20 6.55
N LEU A 112 -7.10 -12.91 6.80
CA LEU A 112 -6.42 -11.84 6.08
C LEU A 112 -4.89 -11.90 6.24
N ALA A 113 -4.41 -12.24 7.43
CA ALA A 113 -3.00 -12.42 7.69
C ALA A 113 -2.44 -13.65 6.97
N ALA A 114 -3.18 -14.77 6.96
CA ALA A 114 -2.79 -16.01 6.27
C ALA A 114 -2.73 -15.84 4.74
N ARG A 115 -3.63 -15.04 4.15
CA ARG A 115 -3.64 -14.73 2.71
C ARG A 115 -2.47 -13.89 2.25
N ARG A 116 -1.72 -13.25 3.16
CA ARG A 116 -0.60 -12.37 2.80
C ARG A 116 0.59 -13.24 2.38
N PRO A 117 0.94 -13.33 1.09
CA PRO A 117 2.06 -14.15 0.66
C PRO A 117 3.31 -13.61 1.35
N LYS A 118 4.03 -14.49 2.07
CA LYS A 118 5.32 -14.12 2.63
C LYS A 118 6.20 -13.78 1.44
N LEU A 119 6.73 -12.56 1.40
CA LEU A 119 7.59 -12.10 0.31
C LEU A 119 8.79 -13.06 0.09
N ALA A 120 9.21 -13.75 1.17
CA ALA A 120 10.23 -14.79 1.16
C ALA A 120 9.89 -15.99 0.27
N ASP A 121 8.61 -16.35 0.11
CA ASP A 121 8.18 -17.48 -0.72
C ASP A 121 8.29 -17.17 -2.23
N ARG A 122 8.42 -15.88 -2.59
CA ARG A 122 8.55 -15.41 -3.98
C ARG A 122 9.98 -15.09 -4.38
N LEU A 123 10.95 -15.15 -3.47
CA LEU A 123 12.34 -14.94 -3.82
C LEU A 123 12.92 -16.24 -4.40
N PRO A 124 13.55 -16.20 -5.59
CA PRO A 124 14.22 -17.38 -6.12
C PRO A 124 15.30 -17.83 -5.13
N ARG A 125 15.22 -19.08 -4.67
CA ARG A 125 16.27 -19.67 -3.84
C ARG A 125 17.56 -19.65 -4.65
N VAL A 126 18.54 -18.87 -4.22
CA VAL A 126 19.88 -18.89 -4.81
C VAL A 126 20.47 -20.26 -4.50
N PRO A 127 20.76 -21.12 -5.49
CA PRO A 127 21.40 -22.40 -5.22
C PRO A 127 22.79 -22.13 -4.66
N GLY A 128 23.00 -22.54 -3.41
CA GLY A 128 24.28 -22.41 -2.73
C GLY A 128 25.37 -23.06 -3.56
N ARG A 129 26.41 -22.28 -3.88
CA ARG A 129 27.60 -22.73 -4.59
C ARG A 129 28.24 -23.88 -3.80
N ALA A 130 28.08 -25.10 -4.30
CA ALA A 130 28.76 -26.28 -3.78
C ALA A 130 30.27 -25.99 -3.71
N ARG A 131 30.82 -25.94 -2.49
CA ARG A 131 32.26 -26.03 -2.28
C ARG A 131 32.66 -27.44 -2.67
N LYS A 132 33.24 -27.62 -3.85
CA LYS A 132 34.05 -28.80 -4.14
C LYS A 132 35.37 -28.64 -3.38
N GLY A 133 35.67 -29.63 -2.55
CA GLY A 133 37.00 -29.86 -2.01
C GLY A 133 37.95 -30.42 -3.06
#